data_AF-A0A392V0F6-F1
#
_entry.id   AF-A0A392V0F6-F1
#
_cell.length_a   1.000
_cell.length_b   1.000
_cell.length_c   1.000
_cell.angle_alpha   90.00
_cell.angle_beta   90.00
_cell.angle_gamma   90.00
#
_symmetry.space_group_name_H-M   'P 1'
#
loop_
_entity.id
_entity.type
_entity.pdbx_description
1 polymer ?
#
loop_
_entity_poly.entity_id
_entity_poly.type
_entity_poly.pdbx_seq_one_letter_code
_entity_poly.pdbx_strand_id
1 'polypeptide(L)' 'MCSNVELGQTLEILADEGPQAFYNGTIGEKLVKDVTEDGGILTMEDLRNYK' A
#
# COMPACT_ATOMS: atom_id res chain seq x y z
N MET A 1 -13.50 2.50 -22.41
CA MET A 1 -13.58 2.15 -20.97
C MET A 1 -12.38 2.77 -20.29
N CYS A 2 -12.57 3.53 -19.21
CA CYS A 2 -11.47 4.05 -18.40
C CYS A 2 -11.30 3.11 -17.21
N SER A 3 -10.15 2.46 -17.08
CA SER A 3 -9.77 1.63 -15.93
C SER A 3 -8.44 2.10 -15.37
N ASN A 4 -8.30 2.07 -14.04
CA ASN A 4 -7.03 2.34 -13.37
C ASN A 4 -6.28 1.01 -13.22
N VAL A 5 -5.31 0.79 -14.09
CA VAL A 5 -4.55 -0.48 -14.18
C VAL A 5 -3.73 -0.72 -12.91
N GLU A 6 -3.10 0.33 -12.36
CA GLU A 6 -2.24 0.21 -11.18
C GLU A 6 -3.04 -0.13 -9.92
N LEU A 7 -4.22 0.49 -9.77
CA LEU A 7 -5.14 0.14 -8.68
C LEU A 7 -5.65 -1.30 -8.84
N GLY A 8 -5.95 -1.72 -10.07
CA GLY A 8 -6.36 -3.09 -10.35
C GLY A 8 -5.32 -4.13 -9.92
N GLN A 9 -4.06 -3.90 -10.27
CA GLN A 9 -2.94 -4.77 -9.86
C GLN A 9 -2.76 -4.79 -8.34
N THR A 10 -2.91 -3.64 -7.68
CA THR A 10 -2.82 -3.54 -6.22
C THR A 10 -3.91 -4.39 -5.56
N LEU A 11 -5.15 -4.31 -6.06
CA LEU A 11 -6.27 -5.09 -5.55
C LEU A 11 -6.13 -6.59 -5.84
N GLU A 12 -5.54 -6.97 -6.97
CA GLU A 12 -5.23 -8.36 -7.31
C GLU A 12 -4.21 -8.95 -6.34
N ILE A 13 -3.11 -8.24 -6.08
CA ILE A 13 -2.10 -8.67 -5.09
C ILE A 13 -2.72 -8.82 -3.69
N LEU A 14 -3.59 -7.89 -3.28
CA LEU A 14 -4.28 -7.98 -1.99
C LEU A 14 -5.26 -9.17 -1.92
N ALA A 15 -5.86 -9.54 -3.04
CA ALA A 15 -6.73 -10.72 -3.12
C ALA A 15 -5.92 -12.02 -2.98
N ASP A 16 -4.73 -12.07 -3.58
CA ASP A 16 -3.87 -13.27 -3.59
C ASP A 16 -3.06 -13.45 -2.30
N GLU A 17 -2.44 -12.38 -1.81
CA GLU A 17 -1.51 -12.40 -0.66
C GLU A 17 -2.18 -12.00 0.66
N GLY A 18 -3.41 -11.50 0.58
CA GLY A 18 -4.16 -10.98 1.72
C GLY A 18 -3.68 -9.60 2.19
N PRO A 19 -4.28 -9.06 3.27
CA PRO A 19 -4.01 -7.70 3.75
C PRO A 19 -2.57 -7.50 4.23
N GLN A 20 -1.83 -8.59 4.51
CA GLN A 20 -0.43 -8.50 4.91
C GLN A 20 0.47 -7.91 3.82
N ALA A 21 0.11 -8.05 2.54
CA ALA A 21 0.84 -7.39 1.45
C ALA A 21 0.75 -5.85 1.52
N PHE A 22 -0.30 -5.32 2.16
CA PHE A 22 -0.44 -3.89 2.45
C PHE A 22 0.33 -3.49 3.71
N TYR A 23 0.13 -4.18 4.83
CA TYR A 23 0.68 -3.75 6.12
C TYR A 23 2.15 -4.11 6.32
N ASN A 24 2.62 -5.17 5.66
CA ASN A 24 3.96 -5.72 5.80
C ASN A 24 4.67 -5.93 4.45
N GLY A 25 4.06 -5.53 3.34
CA GLY A 25 4.55 -5.80 2.00
C GLY A 25 4.85 -4.54 1.19
N THR A 26 5.20 -4.77 -0.08
CA THR A 26 5.68 -3.75 -1.02
C THR A 26 4.63 -2.69 -1.34
N ILE A 27 3.33 -2.99 -1.17
CA ILE A 27 2.25 -2.01 -1.36
C ILE A 27 2.31 -0.94 -0.26
N GLY A 28 2.50 -1.36 1.00
CA GLY A 28 2.68 -0.42 2.12
C GLY A 28 3.94 0.42 1.99
N GLU A 29 5.03 -0.18 1.51
CA GLU A 29 6.30 0.53 1.28
C GLU A 29 6.14 1.63 0.22
N LYS A 30 5.44 1.33 -0.88
CA LYS A 30 5.11 2.32 -1.91
C LYS A 30 4.24 3.44 -1.35
N LEU A 31 3.20 3.10 -0.58
CA LEU A 31 2.34 4.10 0.06
C LEU A 31 3.11 5.02 1.00
N VAL A 32 3.95 4.46 1.88
CA VAL A 32 4.78 5.24 2.81
C VAL A 32 5.72 6.15 2.04
N LYS A 33 6.33 5.65 0.97
CA LYS A 33 7.19 6.46 0.11
C LYS A 33 6.42 7.62 -0.52
N ASP A 34 5.29 7.37 -1.17
CA ASP A 34 4.50 8.39 -1.85
C ASP A 34 4.02 9.46 -0.85
N VAL A 35 3.54 9.04 0.32
CA VAL A 35 3.08 9.95 1.38
C VAL A 35 4.23 10.80 1.93
N THR A 36 5.42 10.21 2.13
CA THR A 36 6.58 10.95 2.65
C THR A 36 7.20 11.90 1.62
N GLU A 37 7.15 11.55 0.33
CA GLU A 37 7.57 12.44 -0.77
C GLU A 37 6.70 13.70 -0.84
N ASP A 38 5.41 13.59 -0.51
CA ASP A 38 4.47 14.72 -0.40
C ASP A 38 4.51 15.43 0.97
N GLY A 39 5.49 15.11 1.84
CA GLY A 39 5.68 15.76 3.14
C GLY A 39 4.83 15.19 4.29
N GLY A 40 4.20 14.04 4.08
CA GLY A 40 3.53 13.29 5.12
C GLY A 40 4.50 12.58 6.07
N ILE A 41 3.96 12.15 7.21
CA ILE A 41 4.73 11.55 8.32
C ILE A 41 4.41 10.05 8.52
N LEU A 42 3.69 9.44 7.57
CA LEU A 42 3.31 8.03 7.66
C LEU A 42 4.57 7.15 7.59
N THR A 43 4.66 6.16 8.48
CA THR A 43 5.77 5.19 8.49
C THR A 43 5.27 3.76 8.30
N MET A 44 6.19 2.86 7.95
CA MET A 44 5.88 1.42 7.94
C MET A 44 5.51 0.89 9.33
N GLU A 45 6.04 1.50 10.40
CA GLU A 45 5.67 1.13 11.76
C GLU A 45 4.21 1.46 12.06
N ASP A 46 3.73 2.62 11.60
CA ASP A 46 2.31 3.01 11.73
C ASP A 46 1.40 2.01 11.01
N LEU A 47 1.78 1.61 9.79
CA LEU A 47 1.02 0.61 9.04
C LEU A 47 0.98 -0.74 9.77
N ARG A 48 2.11 -1.22 10.28
CA ARG A 48 2.21 -2.53 10.96
C ARG A 48 1.44 -2.60 12.26
N ASN A 49 1.35 -1.47 12.97
CA ASN A 49 0.68 -1.38 14.26
C ASN A 49 -0.82 -1.10 14.14
N TYR A 50 -1.33 -0.87 12.93
CA TYR A 50 -2.75 -0.64 12.67
C TYR A 50 -3.60 -1.89 12.96
N LYS A 51 -4.70 -1.72 13.70
CA LYS A 51 -5.65 -2.77 14.08
C LYS A 51 -7.08 -2.40 13.77
#